data_AF-A0A0R3DZJ7-F1
#
_entry.id   AF-A0A0R3DZJ7-F1
#
_cell.length_a   1.000
_cell.length_b   1.000
_cell.length_c   1.000
_cell.angle_alpha   90.00
_cell.angle_beta   90.00
_cell.angle_gamma   90.00
#
_symmetry.space_group_name_H-M   'P 1'
#
loop_
_entity.id
_entity.type
_entity.pdbx_description
1 polymer ?
#
loop_
_entity_poly.entity_id
_entity_poly.type
_entity_poly.pdbx_seq_one_letter_code
_entity_poly.pdbx_strand_id
1 'polypeptide(L)'
;MMNKIALLNDAFRQTFRGGKIMMTIGVAELPDCLKAEALRQVADFSGFTEENDPYSEHDFGSFDLVGRKFLWKIDYYDENMKYGSEDPSDPKRTTRVLTLMLSSEY
;
A
#
# COMPACT_ATOMS: atom_id res chain seq x y z
N MET A 1 14.39 3.89 16.89
CA MET A 1 14.78 4.81 15.79
C MET A 1 13.70 4.64 14.73
N MET A 2 13.08 5.72 14.24
CA MET A 2 11.97 5.63 13.28
C MET A 2 12.45 4.98 11.98
N ASN A 3 11.77 3.96 11.47
CA ASN A 3 12.12 3.35 10.19
C ASN A 3 11.86 4.38 9.07
N LYS A 4 12.90 4.73 8.29
CA LYS A 4 12.78 5.70 7.19
C LYS A 4 11.85 5.19 6.09
N ILE A 5 11.79 3.89 5.88
CA ILE A 5 10.89 3.27 4.90
C ILE A 5 9.43 3.47 5.34
N ALA A 6 9.12 3.23 6.62
CA ALA A 6 7.80 3.49 7.19
C ALA A 6 7.37 4.95 7.03
N LEU A 7 8.25 5.91 7.29
CA LEU A 7 7.95 7.34 7.08
C LEU A 7 7.56 7.66 5.63
N LEU A 8 8.26 7.05 4.66
CA LEU A 8 7.96 7.25 3.24
C LEU A 8 6.69 6.52 2.81
N ASN A 9 6.43 5.34 3.36
CA ASN A 9 5.21 4.57 3.10
C ASN A 9 3.98 5.23 3.70
N ASP A 10 4.07 5.74 4.93
CA ASP A 10 3.01 6.53 5.56
C ASP A 10 2.72 7.79 4.76
N ALA A 11 3.75 8.55 4.38
CA ALA A 11 3.57 9.73 3.52
C ALA A 11 2.87 9.38 2.19
N PHE A 12 3.25 8.25 1.57
CA PHE A 12 2.64 7.82 0.32
C PHE A 12 1.19 7.36 0.51
N ARG A 13 0.90 6.45 1.44
CA ARG A 13 -0.47 5.91 1.63
C ARG A 13 -1.46 6.94 2.17
N GLN A 14 -0.99 7.92 2.95
CA GLN A 14 -1.85 8.98 3.51
C GLN A 14 -2.18 10.07 2.49
N THR A 15 -1.29 10.31 1.52
CA THR A 15 -1.45 11.43 0.56
C THR A 15 -1.68 10.99 -0.87
N PHE A 16 -1.36 9.75 -1.19
CA PHE A 16 -1.35 9.16 -2.53
C PHE A 16 -0.45 9.88 -3.53
N ARG A 17 0.61 10.55 -3.04
CA ARG A 17 1.56 11.33 -3.86
C ARG A 17 2.92 10.66 -3.96
N GLY A 18 3.59 10.82 -5.10
CA GLY A 18 4.98 10.38 -5.29
C GLY A 18 5.15 8.88 -5.61
N GLY A 19 4.05 8.17 -5.88
CA GLY A 19 4.06 6.76 -6.27
C GLY A 19 2.93 6.43 -7.25
N LYS A 20 2.67 5.13 -7.43
CA LYS A 20 1.60 4.62 -8.30
C LYS A 20 0.59 3.84 -7.49
N ILE A 21 -0.69 4.01 -7.79
CA ILE A 21 -1.77 3.24 -7.18
C ILE A 21 -2.34 2.32 -8.23
N MET A 22 -2.41 1.04 -7.90
CA MET A 22 -2.99 -0.01 -8.70
C MET A 22 -4.17 -0.63 -7.94
N MET A 23 -5.17 -1.07 -8.70
CA MET A 23 -6.29 -1.85 -8.17
C MET A 23 -6.37 -3.13 -8.97
N THR A 24 -6.59 -4.26 -8.31
CA THR A 24 -6.97 -5.50 -9.00
C THR A 24 -8.36 -5.34 -9.61
N ILE A 25 -8.70 -6.24 -10.53
CA ILE A 25 -9.97 -6.17 -11.26
C ILE A 25 -11.17 -6.20 -10.31
N GLY A 26 -11.13 -7.03 -9.26
CA GLY A 26 -12.20 -7.14 -8.27
C GLY A 26 -12.44 -5.85 -7.49
N VAL A 27 -11.41 -5.01 -7.29
CA VAL A 27 -11.57 -3.68 -6.69
C VAL A 27 -11.98 -2.65 -7.74
N ALA A 28 -11.40 -2.69 -8.95
CA ALA A 28 -11.68 -1.73 -10.02
C ALA A 28 -13.14 -1.74 -10.48
N GLU A 29 -13.79 -2.91 -10.45
CA GLU A 29 -15.21 -3.11 -10.80
C GLU A 29 -16.19 -2.64 -9.71
N LEU A 30 -15.70 -2.27 -8.52
CA LEU A 30 -16.56 -1.77 -7.45
C LEU A 30 -17.10 -0.36 -7.76
N PRO A 31 -18.25 0.01 -7.18
CA PRO A 31 -18.74 1.39 -7.23
C PRO A 31 -17.69 2.39 -6.72
N ASP A 32 -17.65 3.58 -7.33
CA ASP A 32 -16.67 4.62 -6.99
C ASP A 32 -16.68 5.02 -5.52
N CYS A 33 -17.87 5.06 -4.88
CA CYS A 33 -17.98 5.33 -3.45
C CYS A 33 -17.27 4.28 -2.60
N LEU A 34 -17.28 3.01 -3.01
CA LEU A 34 -16.64 1.92 -2.29
C LEU A 34 -15.12 1.92 -2.52
N LYS A 35 -14.67 2.23 -3.75
CA LYS A 35 -13.25 2.44 -4.04
C LYS A 35 -12.68 3.62 -3.26
N ALA A 36 -13.40 4.73 -3.19
CA ALA A 36 -12.99 5.91 -2.42
C ALA A 36 -12.90 5.61 -0.92
N GLU A 37 -13.88 4.88 -0.36
CA GLU A 37 -13.84 4.47 1.03
C GLU A 37 -12.70 3.48 1.31
N ALA A 38 -12.44 2.52 0.41
CA ALA A 38 -11.31 1.62 0.55
C ALA A 38 -9.96 2.37 0.54
N LEU A 39 -9.78 3.36 -0.34
CA LEU A 39 -8.59 4.22 -0.30
C LEU A 39 -8.50 5.01 1.01
N ARG A 40 -9.61 5.55 1.52
CA ARG A 40 -9.62 6.23 2.82
C ARG A 40 -9.17 5.30 3.96
N GLN A 41 -9.64 4.05 3.98
CA GLN A 41 -9.21 3.05 4.96
C GLN A 41 -7.71 2.76 4.86
N VAL A 42 -7.13 2.74 3.66
CA VAL A 42 -5.66 2.61 3.47
C VAL A 42 -4.91 3.82 4.04
N ALA A 43 -5.40 5.04 3.78
CA ALA A 43 -4.80 6.27 4.29
C ALA A 43 -4.84 6.34 5.82
N ASP A 44 -5.96 5.92 6.43
CA ASP A 44 -6.19 5.99 7.87
C ASP A 44 -5.66 4.76 8.62
N PHE A 45 -5.16 3.73 7.93
CA PHE A 45 -4.76 2.47 8.55
C PHE A 45 -3.67 2.70 9.62
N SER A 46 -3.87 2.10 10.79
CA SER A 46 -2.91 2.15 11.89
C SER A 46 -2.80 0.80 12.63
N GLY A 47 -3.34 -0.27 12.04
CA GLY A 47 -3.41 -1.61 12.64
C GLY A 47 -2.16 -2.45 12.42
N PHE A 48 -0.97 -1.84 12.46
CA PHE A 48 0.30 -2.54 12.29
C PHE A 48 0.62 -3.37 13.55
N THR A 49 0.97 -4.63 13.36
CA THR A 49 1.33 -5.60 14.39
C THR A 49 2.60 -6.34 13.98
N GLU A 50 3.30 -6.97 14.91
CA GLU A 50 4.49 -7.79 14.58
C GLU A 50 4.19 -8.91 13.57
N GLU A 51 2.94 -9.37 13.50
CA GLU A 51 2.50 -10.42 12.57
C GLU A 51 2.34 -9.89 11.14
N ASN A 52 1.79 -8.69 10.97
CA ASN A 52 1.51 -8.13 9.65
C ASN A 52 2.57 -7.14 9.14
N ASP A 53 3.47 -6.70 10.01
CA ASP A 53 4.52 -5.71 9.74
C ASP A 53 5.83 -6.08 10.46
N PRO A 54 6.42 -7.26 10.16
CA PRO A 54 7.59 -7.78 10.86
C PRO A 54 8.85 -6.91 10.69
N TYR A 55 8.88 -6.07 9.65
CA TYR A 55 10.00 -5.16 9.36
C TYR A 55 9.71 -3.71 9.81
N SER A 56 8.53 -3.45 10.38
CA SER A 56 8.10 -2.10 10.77
C SER A 56 8.24 -1.11 9.61
N GLU A 57 7.85 -1.52 8.42
CA GLU A 57 7.93 -0.75 7.17
C GLU A 57 6.60 -0.13 6.79
N HIS A 58 5.49 -0.54 7.41
CA HIS A 58 4.15 -0.04 7.11
C HIS A 58 3.76 -0.24 5.64
N ASP A 59 4.18 -1.36 5.05
CA ASP A 59 4.04 -1.67 3.62
C ASP A 59 2.91 -2.66 3.33
N PHE A 60 2.24 -3.20 4.34
CA PHE A 60 1.14 -4.15 4.17
C PHE A 60 0.03 -3.91 5.21
N GLY A 61 -1.21 -4.15 4.80
CA GLY A 61 -2.34 -4.13 5.71
C GLY A 61 -3.59 -4.79 5.15
N SER A 62 -4.56 -5.01 6.04
CA SER A 62 -5.85 -5.58 5.68
C SER A 62 -6.97 -4.99 6.53
N PHE A 63 -8.16 -4.85 5.95
CA PHE A 63 -9.35 -4.38 6.64
C PHE A 63 -10.62 -4.93 6.00
N ASP A 64 -11.70 -5.00 6.77
CA ASP A 64 -13.02 -5.38 6.28
C ASP A 64 -13.84 -4.15 5.89
N LEU A 65 -14.50 -4.20 4.73
CA LEU A 65 -15.37 -3.14 4.24
C LEU A 65 -16.55 -3.77 3.48
N VAL A 66 -17.77 -3.50 3.95
CA VAL A 66 -19.03 -3.99 3.35
C VAL A 66 -19.01 -5.53 3.15
N GLY A 67 -18.58 -6.26 4.18
CA GLY A 67 -18.54 -7.72 4.17
C GLY A 67 -17.47 -8.34 3.26
N ARG A 68 -16.53 -7.53 2.76
CA ARG A 68 -15.38 -7.98 1.96
C ARG A 68 -14.09 -7.66 2.69
N LYS A 69 -13.15 -8.60 2.67
CA LYS A 69 -11.80 -8.36 3.17
C LYS A 69 -10.94 -7.76 2.06
N PHE A 70 -10.38 -6.59 2.31
CA PHE A 70 -9.42 -5.92 1.45
C PHE A 70 -8.00 -6.16 1.97
N LEU A 71 -7.07 -6.29 1.04
CA LEU A 71 -5.64 -6.29 1.29
C LEU A 71 -5.02 -5.11 0.53
N TRP A 72 -3.99 -4.52 1.10
CA TRP A 72 -3.17 -3.57 0.38
C TRP A 72 -1.70 -3.81 0.70
N LYS A 73 -0.85 -3.50 -0.28
CA LYS A 73 0.60 -3.54 -0.10
C LYS A 73 1.30 -2.42 -0.86
N ILE A 74 2.52 -2.07 -0.45
CA ILE A 74 3.42 -1.17 -1.15
C ILE A 74 4.64 -1.98 -1.61
N ASP A 75 4.77 -2.15 -2.92
CA ASP A 75 5.95 -2.76 -3.52
C ASP A 75 6.98 -1.68 -3.88
N TYR A 76 8.27 -2.02 -3.75
CA TYR A 76 9.40 -1.12 -4.06
C TYR A 76 10.06 -1.52 -5.37
N TYR A 77 9.85 -0.74 -6.42
CA TYR A 77 10.50 -0.95 -7.70
C TYR A 77 11.67 0.01 -7.91
N ASP A 78 12.63 -0.39 -8.74
CA ASP A 78 13.65 0.52 -9.26
C ASP A 78 13.03 1.64 -10.12
N GLU A 79 13.83 2.65 -10.49
CA GLU A 79 13.38 3.79 -11.30
C GLU A 79 12.75 3.37 -12.64
N ASN A 80 13.19 2.24 -13.21
CA ASN A 80 12.71 1.71 -14.48
C ASN A 80 11.53 0.74 -14.35
N MET A 81 11.07 0.47 -13.12
CA MET A 81 10.04 -0.52 -12.81
C MET A 81 10.30 -1.92 -13.39
N LYS A 82 11.56 -2.34 -13.43
CA LYS A 82 12.00 -3.63 -13.97
C LYS A 82 12.33 -4.64 -12.88
N TYR A 83 12.85 -4.17 -11.76
CA TYR A 83 13.28 -4.98 -10.62
C TYR A 83 12.87 -4.34 -9.30
N GLY A 84 13.12 -5.04 -8.19
CA GLY A 84 13.01 -4.46 -6.86
C GLY A 84 14.08 -3.38 -6.63
N SER A 85 13.74 -2.32 -5.91
CA SER A 85 14.71 -1.28 -5.54
C SER A 85 15.75 -1.85 -4.58
N GLU A 86 17.03 -1.56 -4.83
CA GLU A 86 18.13 -1.92 -3.92
C GLU A 86 18.14 -1.09 -2.62
N ASP A 87 17.51 0.09 -2.65
CA ASP A 87 17.41 0.97 -1.47
C ASP A 87 16.00 1.60 -1.39
N PRO A 88 15.03 0.88 -0.78
CA PRO A 88 13.69 1.40 -0.55
C PRO A 88 13.66 2.71 0.26
N SER A 89 14.72 3.02 1.01
CA SER A 89 14.83 4.24 1.81
C SER A 89 15.23 5.47 1.00
N ASP A 90 15.68 5.31 -0.26
CA ASP A 90 15.97 6.40 -1.18
C ASP A 90 14.79 6.63 -2.15
N PRO A 91 14.04 7.74 -2.01
CA PRO A 91 12.91 8.04 -2.89
C PRO A 91 13.33 8.42 -4.32
N LYS A 92 14.62 8.70 -4.59
CA LYS A 92 15.10 8.94 -5.95
C LYS A 92 15.27 7.65 -6.73
N ARG A 93 15.66 6.57 -6.04
CA ARG A 93 15.93 5.24 -6.61
C ARG A 93 14.72 4.32 -6.59
N THR A 94 13.69 4.66 -5.82
CA THR A 94 12.55 3.78 -5.54
C THR A 94 11.23 4.36 -6.03
N THR A 95 10.57 3.63 -6.93
CA THR A 95 9.17 3.82 -7.27
C THR A 95 8.29 2.98 -6.34
N ARG A 96 7.50 3.63 -5.49
CA ARG A 96 6.50 2.96 -4.64
C ARG A 96 5.23 2.68 -5.41
N VAL A 97 4.76 1.44 -5.33
CA VAL A 97 3.51 1.00 -5.96
C VAL A 97 2.58 0.45 -4.91
N LEU A 98 1.48 1.16 -4.63
CA LEU A 98 0.42 0.70 -3.75
C LEU A 98 -0.57 -0.12 -4.56
N THR A 99 -0.76 -1.39 -4.20
CA THR A 99 -1.78 -2.25 -4.81
C THR A 99 -2.90 -2.49 -3.81
N LEU A 100 -4.12 -2.13 -4.16
CA LEU A 100 -5.34 -2.42 -3.40
C LEU A 100 -6.08 -3.59 -4.06
N MET A 101 -6.41 -4.63 -3.29
CA MET A 101 -7.02 -5.86 -3.79
C MET A 101 -8.04 -6.47 -2.83
N LEU A 102 -8.90 -7.35 -3.33
CA LEU A 102 -9.71 -8.21 -2.46
C LEU A 102 -8.85 -9.38 -1.97
N SER A 103 -9.11 -9.87 -0.76
CA SER A 103 -8.34 -11.00 -0.22
C SER A 103 -8.50 -12.30 -1.01
N SER A 104 -9.54 -12.41 -1.83
CA SER A 104 -9.77 -13.56 -2.73
C SER A 104 -8.87 -13.54 -3.97
N GLU A 105 -8.15 -12.44 -4.21
CA GLU A 105 -7.26 -12.24 -5.35
C GLU A 105 -5.77 -12.35 -4.98
N TYR A 106 -5.48 -12.61 -3.70
CA TYR A 106 -4.16 -12.81 -3.13
C TYR A 106 -3.92 -14.29 -2.86
#